data_AF-A0A3L9HZ96-F1
#
_entry.id   AF-A0A3L9HZ96-F1
#
_cell.length_a   1.000
_cell.length_b   1.000
_cell.length_c   1.000
_cell.angle_alpha   90.00
_cell.angle_beta   90.00
_cell.angle_gamma   90.00
#
_symmetry.space_group_name_H-M   'P 1'
#
loop_
_entity.id
_entity.type
_entity.pdbx_description
1 polymer ?
#
loop_
_entity_poly.entity_id
_entity_poly.type
_entity_poly.pdbx_seq_one_letter_code
_entity_poly.pdbx_strand_id
1 'polypeptide(L)'
;GFKGLLPHGKKSRIQCDDDEGIMIDSCVARLRRYKPEEYELIIAHFVIGISLRTIAKKRRCSDGTIRKELQTAIGFVEGITSVIACK
;
A
#
# COMPACT_ATOMS: atom_id res chain seq x y z
N GLY A 1 3.98 -30.92 -1.90
CA GLY A 1 4.20 -29.47 -1.68
C GLY A 1 3.51 -28.69 -2.79
N PHE A 2 2.89 -27.55 -2.48
CA PHE A 2 2.03 -26.73 -3.38
C PHE A 2 2.76 -26.03 -4.55
N LYS A 3 3.87 -26.59 -5.02
CA LYS A 3 4.69 -26.04 -6.09
C LYS A 3 3.91 -26.17 -7.41
N GLY A 4 3.25 -25.09 -7.83
CA GLY A 4 2.43 -25.03 -9.05
C GLY A 4 0.93 -24.82 -8.84
N LEU A 5 0.44 -24.81 -7.59
CA LEU A 5 -0.98 -24.57 -7.28
C LEU A 5 -1.32 -23.08 -7.15
N LEU A 6 -0.36 -22.26 -6.74
CA LEU A 6 -0.54 -20.82 -6.62
C LEU A 6 -0.06 -20.11 -7.89
N PRO A 7 -0.82 -19.13 -8.42
CA PRO A 7 -0.37 -18.32 -9.54
C PRO A 7 0.97 -17.71 -9.18
N HIS A 8 1.98 -17.93 -10.04
CA HIS A 8 3.31 -17.38 -9.84
C HIS A 8 3.18 -15.85 -9.77
N GLY A 9 3.33 -15.29 -8.57
CA GLY A 9 3.38 -13.84 -8.37
C GLY A 9 4.44 -13.24 -9.29
N LYS A 10 4.26 -11.99 -9.71
CA LYS A 10 5.25 -11.28 -10.53
C LYS A 10 6.58 -11.21 -9.76
N LYS A 11 7.49 -12.15 -10.05
CA LYS A 11 8.81 -12.30 -9.40
C LYS A 11 9.75 -11.10 -9.53
N SER A 12 9.33 -10.05 -10.24
CA SER A 12 10.16 -8.87 -10.53
C SER A 12 10.12 -7.82 -9.42
N ARG A 13 9.18 -7.88 -8.48
CA ARG A 13 9.09 -6.92 -7.36
C ARG A 13 9.73 -7.53 -6.11
N ILE A 14 10.51 -6.72 -5.40
CA ILE A 14 11.04 -7.06 -4.08
C ILE A 14 9.86 -7.39 -3.17
N GLN A 15 9.95 -8.50 -2.44
CA GLN A 15 8.96 -8.92 -1.45
C GLN A 15 9.59 -8.81 -0.06
N CYS A 16 8.77 -8.43 0.92
CA CYS A 16 9.13 -8.47 2.32
C CYS A 16 9.12 -9.92 2.83
N ASP A 17 9.70 -10.15 4.01
CA ASP A 17 9.48 -11.39 4.74
C ASP A 17 8.11 -11.41 5.45
N ASP A 18 7.84 -12.49 6.19
CA ASP A 18 6.56 -12.68 6.88
C ASP A 18 6.39 -11.65 8.02
N ASP A 19 7.45 -11.34 8.77
CA ASP A 19 7.41 -10.43 9.92
C ASP A 19 7.18 -8.98 9.48
N GLU A 20 7.93 -8.52 8.48
CA GLU A 20 7.72 -7.24 7.82
C GLU A 20 6.33 -7.14 7.21
N GLY A 21 5.87 -8.22 6.55
CA GLY A 21 4.54 -8.30 5.95
C GLY A 21 3.42 -8.12 6.96
N ILE A 22 3.50 -8.82 8.09
CA ILE A 22 2.53 -8.70 9.20
C ILE A 22 2.54 -7.28 9.79
N MET A 23 3.73 -6.68 9.97
CA MET A 23 3.86 -5.33 10.50
C MET A 23 3.19 -4.31 9.59
N ILE A 24 3.46 -4.39 8.28
CA ILE A 24 2.86 -3.50 7.28
C ILE A 24 1.35 -3.70 7.21
N ASP A 25 0.87 -4.94 7.20
CA ASP A 25 -0.58 -5.22 7.12
C ASP A 25 -1.33 -4.66 8.34
N SER A 26 -0.76 -4.76 9.55
CA SER A 26 -1.28 -4.11 10.76
C SER A 26 -1.38 -2.59 10.61
N CYS A 27 -0.37 -1.94 10.00
CA CYS A 27 -0.39 -0.50 9.74
C CYS A 27 -1.48 -0.12 8.73
N VAL A 28 -1.59 -0.90 7.65
CA VAL A 28 -2.57 -0.68 6.57
C VAL A 28 -4.00 -0.94 7.06
N ALA A 29 -4.21 -1.93 7.94
CA ALA A 29 -5.50 -2.17 8.58
C ALA A 29 -5.94 -0.98 9.43
N ARG A 30 -5.02 -0.32 10.14
CA ARG A 30 -5.30 0.94 10.86
C ARG A 30 -5.58 2.08 9.88
N LEU A 31 -4.82 2.19 8.78
CA LEU A 31 -5.08 3.20 7.75
C LEU A 31 -6.51 3.06 7.21
N ARG A 32 -6.97 1.83 6.92
CA ARG A 32 -8.35 1.56 6.48
C ARG A 32 -9.41 2.10 7.46
N ARG A 33 -9.14 2.01 8.77
CA ARG A 33 -10.08 2.46 9.81
C ARG A 33 -10.18 3.98 9.88
N TYR A 34 -9.07 4.70 9.75
CA TYR A 34 -9.02 6.15 9.95
C TYR A 34 -9.12 6.97 8.65
N LYS A 35 -8.65 6.40 7.53
CA LYS A 35 -8.39 7.06 6.24
C LYS A 35 -8.70 6.09 5.09
N PRO A 36 -9.98 5.77 4.86
CA PRO A 36 -10.37 4.73 3.89
C PRO A 36 -10.01 5.12 2.44
N GLU A 37 -10.06 6.40 2.07
CA GLU A 37 -9.71 6.84 0.71
C GLU A 37 -8.21 6.68 0.40
N GLU A 38 -7.35 6.99 1.37
CA GLU A 38 -5.91 6.75 1.29
C GLU A 38 -5.58 5.26 1.32
N TYR A 39 -6.33 4.46 2.09
CA TYR A 39 -6.21 3.00 2.04
C TYR A 39 -6.50 2.47 0.62
N GLU A 40 -7.60 2.88 0.00
CA GLU A 40 -7.92 2.46 -1.37
C GLU A 40 -6.82 2.87 -2.36
N LEU A 41 -6.23 4.05 -2.17
CA LEU A 41 -5.13 4.53 -3.00
C LEU A 41 -3.87 3.65 -2.86
N ILE A 42 -3.51 3.25 -1.64
CA ILE A 42 -2.40 2.31 -1.37
C ILE A 42 -2.65 0.97 -2.05
N ILE A 43 -3.84 0.38 -1.87
CA ILE A 43 -4.19 -0.92 -2.47
C ILE A 43 -4.19 -0.84 -4.00
N ALA A 44 -4.80 0.19 -4.58
CA ALA A 44 -4.84 0.38 -6.02
C ALA A 44 -3.44 0.48 -6.63
N HIS A 45 -2.53 1.21 -5.98
CA HIS A 45 -1.20 1.46 -6.52
C HIS A 45 -0.22 0.30 -6.25
N PHE A 46 -0.11 -0.15 -5.01
CA PHE A 46 0.94 -1.11 -4.62
C PHE A 46 0.53 -2.57 -4.78
N VAL A 47 -0.76 -2.90 -4.56
CA VAL A 47 -1.25 -4.28 -4.61
C VAL A 47 -1.77 -4.62 -6.01
N ILE A 48 -2.69 -3.80 -6.55
CA ILE A 48 -3.27 -4.03 -7.88
C ILE A 48 -2.30 -3.59 -8.99
N GLY A 49 -1.44 -2.60 -8.73
CA GLY A 49 -0.45 -2.12 -9.69
C GLY A 49 -0.99 -1.07 -10.67
N ILE A 50 -2.03 -0.31 -10.30
CA ILE A 50 -2.57 0.78 -11.11
C ILE A 50 -1.64 1.99 -11.01
N SER A 51 -1.28 2.58 -12.14
CA SER A 51 -0.43 3.79 -12.15
C SER A 51 -1.14 4.99 -11.52
N LEU A 52 -0.40 5.87 -10.84
CA LEU A 52 -0.96 7.10 -10.24
C LEU A 52 -1.67 7.98 -11.27
N ARG A 53 -1.12 8.04 -12.50
CA ARG A 53 -1.74 8.75 -13.63
C ARG A 53 -3.13 8.19 -13.97
N THR A 54 -3.26 6.86 -14.01
CA THR A 54 -4.54 6.20 -14.27
C THR A 54 -5.55 6.50 -13.16
N ILE A 55 -5.10 6.52 -11.89
CA ILE A 55 -5.94 6.86 -10.75
C ILE A 55 -6.40 8.32 -10.82
N ALA A 56 -5.48 9.25 -11.11
CA ALA A 56 -5.78 10.68 -11.27
C ALA A 56 -6.82 10.91 -12.37
N LYS A 57 -6.65 10.27 -13.54
CA LYS A 57 -7.61 10.33 -14.64
C LYS A 57 -8.99 9.79 -14.24
N LYS A 58 -9.05 8.68 -13.49
CA LYS A 58 -10.31 8.10 -13.01
C LYS A 58 -11.01 8.99 -11.99
N ARG A 59 -10.26 9.60 -11.07
CA ARG A 59 -10.75 10.56 -10.06
C ARG A 59 -10.96 11.98 -10.61
N ARG A 60 -10.66 12.23 -11.89
CA ARG A 60 -10.74 13.53 -12.56
C ARG A 60 -9.99 14.64 -11.83
N CYS A 61 -8.81 14.32 -11.29
CA CYS A 61 -7.96 15.26 -10.57
C CYS A 61 -6.54 15.27 -11.15
N SER A 62 -5.71 16.19 -10.67
CA SER A 62 -4.32 16.30 -11.12
C SER A 62 -3.44 15.17 -10.58
N ASP A 63 -2.40 14.79 -11.33
CA ASP A 63 -1.37 13.86 -10.84
C ASP A 63 -0.77 14.32 -9.49
N GLY A 64 -0.65 15.65 -9.29
CA GLY A 64 -0.13 16.24 -8.06
C GLY A 64 -1.05 16.04 -6.85
N THR A 65 -2.37 16.01 -7.06
CA THR A 65 -3.35 15.72 -6.00
C THR A 65 -3.15 14.30 -5.48
N ILE A 66 -3.10 13.32 -6.40
CA ILE A 66 -2.89 11.91 -6.04
C ILE A 66 -1.55 11.68 -5.35
N ARG A 67 -0.48 12.36 -5.78
CA ARG A 67 0.83 12.25 -5.12
C ARG A 67 0.82 12.77 -3.68
N LYS A 68 0.12 13.88 -3.40
CA LYS A 68 -0.01 14.43 -2.04
C LYS A 68 -0.82 13.50 -1.13
N GLU A 69 -1.92 12.94 -1.64
CA GLU A 69 -2.71 11.94 -0.92
C GLU A 69 -1.89 10.68 -0.64
N LEU A 70 -1.15 10.18 -1.64
CA LEU A 70 -0.29 9.02 -1.48
C LEU A 70 0.82 9.27 -0.44
N GLN A 71 1.47 10.44 -0.49
CA GLN A 71 2.48 10.83 0.50
C GLN A 71 1.89 10.87 1.91
N THR A 72 0.67 11.36 2.06
CA THR A 72 -0.04 11.37 3.35
C THR A 72 -0.31 9.95 3.84
N ALA A 73 -0.70 9.04 2.94
CA ALA A 73 -0.93 7.63 3.25
C ALA A 73 0.36 6.93 3.69
N ILE A 74 1.46 7.15 2.98
CA ILE A 74 2.78 6.59 3.29
C ILE A 74 3.26 7.12 4.64
N GLY A 75 3.19 8.43 4.88
CA GLY A 75 3.60 9.02 6.16
C GLY A 75 2.80 8.50 7.35
N PHE A 76 1.52 8.17 7.16
CA PHE A 76 0.73 7.51 8.20
C PHE A 76 1.26 6.09 8.52
N VAL A 77 1.58 5.30 7.49
CA VAL A 77 2.15 3.95 7.67
C VAL A 77 3.52 4.03 8.34
N GLU A 78 4.40 4.93 7.89
CA GLU A 78 5.71 5.18 8.50
C GLU A 78 5.60 5.60 9.97
N GLY A 79 4.64 6.48 10.29
CA GLY A 79 4.38 6.92 11.65
C GLY A 79 3.97 5.76 12.57
N ILE A 80 3.06 4.89 12.12
CA ILE A 80 2.66 3.71 12.91
C ILE A 80 3.82 2.73 13.05
N THR A 81 4.55 2.48 11.96
CA THR A 81 5.71 1.58 11.96
C THR A 81 6.73 2.04 12.98
N SER A 82 7.02 3.35 13.03
CA SER A 82 7.94 3.95 14.01
C SER A 82 7.49 3.76 15.46
N VAL A 83 6.18 3.83 15.72
CA VAL A 83 5.62 3.60 17.07
C VAL A 83 5.66 2.12 17.47
N ILE A 84 5.50 1.21 16.51
CA ILE A 84 5.55 -0.24 16.77
C ILE A 84 6.99 -0.72 16.94
N ALA A 85 7.92 -0.25 16.11
CA ALA A 85 9.33 -0.65 16.14
C ALA A 85 10.10 -0.10 17.34
N CYS A 86 9.58 0.93 18.03
CA CYS A 86 10.19 1.51 19.23
C CYS A 86 9.70 0.85 20.54
N LYS A 87 9.06 -0.32 20.46
CA LYS A 87 8.64 -1.14 21.60
C LYS A 87 9.46 -2.41 21.67
#